data_AF-A0A0J7IWG0-F1
#
_entry.id   AF-A0A0J7IWG0-F1
#
_cell.length_a   1.000
_cell.length_b   1.000
_cell.length_c   1.000
_cell.angle_alpha   90.00
_cell.angle_beta   90.00
_cell.angle_gamma   90.00
#
_symmetry.space_group_name_H-M   'P 1'
#
loop_
_entity.id
_entity.type
_entity.pdbx_description
1 polymer ?
#
loop_
_entity_poly.entity_id
_entity_poly.type
_entity_poly.pdbx_seq_one_letter_code
_entity_poly.pdbx_strand_id
1 'polypeptide(L)' 'MENYQKIAREDFMKFFRDDEKLNELTADDRVEIFRTILIGNSDLTKELLNEILVDYDVSNLEIIKIENGKK' A
#
# COMPACT_ATOMS: atom_id res chain seq x y z
N MET A 1 7.68 11.73 23.26
CA MET A 1 6.76 10.85 22.50
C MET A 1 5.56 11.69 22.19
N GLU A 2 5.23 11.87 20.91
CA GLU A 2 3.99 12.56 20.54
C GLU A 2 2.81 11.88 21.22
N ASN A 3 1.94 12.68 21.82
CA ASN A 3 0.74 12.20 22.50
C ASN A 3 -0.34 11.99 21.43
N TYR A 4 -0.17 10.95 20.61
CA TYR A 4 -1.20 10.57 19.65
C TYR A 4 -2.48 10.25 20.42
N GLN A 5 -3.58 10.91 20.05
CA GLN A 5 -4.89 10.47 20.51
C GLN A 5 -5.04 8.98 20.17
N LYS A 6 -5.56 8.19 21.11
CA LYS A 6 -5.91 6.79 20.85
C LYS A 6 -7.06 6.77 19.84
N ILE A 7 -6.74 6.65 18.56
CA ILE A 7 -7.72 6.41 17.51
C ILE A 7 -8.11 4.93 17.59
N ALA A 8 -9.41 4.63 17.66
CA ALA A 8 -9.85 3.25 17.58
C ALA A 8 -9.56 2.71 16.17
N ARG A 9 -9.20 1.43 16.07
CA ARG A 9 -8.93 0.78 14.77
C ARG A 9 -10.07 1.02 13.78
N GLU A 10 -11.32 0.95 14.25
CA GLU A 10 -12.50 1.14 13.41
C GLU A 10 -12.59 2.56 12.83
N ASP A 11 -12.31 3.57 13.64
CA ASP A 11 -12.31 4.97 13.20
C ASP A 11 -11.20 5.23 12.17
N PHE A 12 -10.00 4.67 12.40
CA PHE A 12 -8.91 4.76 11.43
C PHE A 12 -9.26 4.06 10.11
N MET A 13 -9.79 2.84 10.18
CA MET A 13 -10.18 2.09 8.98
C MET A 13 -11.36 2.72 8.25
N LYS A 14 -12.23 3.46 8.97
CA LYS A 14 -13.31 4.24 8.36
C LYS A 14 -12.75 5.42 7.57
N PHE A 15 -11.80 6.17 8.14
CA PHE A 15 -11.09 7.23 7.43
C PHE A 15 -10.37 6.70 6.18
N PHE A 16 -9.65 5.59 6.31
CA PHE A 16 -8.86 5.00 5.22
C PHE A 16 -9.72 4.46 4.06
N ARG A 17 -11.00 4.19 4.28
CA ARG A 17 -11.94 3.67 3.27
C ARG A 17 -12.88 4.75 2.72
N ASP A 18 -12.68 6.00 3.13
CA ASP A 18 -13.48 7.13 2.68
C ASP A 18 -12.76 7.82 1.52
N ASP A 19 -13.29 7.62 0.30
CA ASP A 19 -12.71 8.19 -0.92
C ASP A 19 -12.63 9.71 -0.89
N GLU A 20 -13.58 10.40 -0.23
CA GLU A 20 -13.53 11.85 -0.10
C GLU A 20 -12.33 12.28 0.74
N LYS A 21 -12.06 11.55 1.83
CA LYS A 21 -10.90 11.80 2.68
C LYS A 21 -9.58 11.42 2.04
N LEU A 22 -9.54 10.32 1.29
CA LEU A 22 -8.36 9.97 0.50
C LEU A 22 -8.04 11.04 -0.54
N ASN A 23 -9.05 11.69 -1.13
CA ASN A 23 -8.89 12.78 -2.09
C ASN A 23 -8.34 14.09 -1.51
N GLU A 24 -8.32 14.24 -0.19
CA GLU A 24 -7.63 15.36 0.48
C GLU A 24 -6.10 15.16 0.52
N LEU A 25 -5.61 13.94 0.29
CA LEU A 25 -4.17 13.59 0.35
C LEU A 25 -3.45 13.89 -0.97
N THR A 26 -2.25 14.42 -0.86
CA THR A 26 -1.36 14.59 -2.02
C THR A 26 -0.84 13.24 -2.51
N ALA A 27 -0.28 13.21 -3.73
CA ALA A 27 0.35 12.01 -4.25
C ALA A 27 1.50 11.53 -3.34
N ASP A 28 2.28 12.45 -2.77
CA ASP A 28 3.40 12.13 -1.87
C ASP A 28 2.90 11.51 -0.56
N ASP A 29 1.84 12.07 0.03
CA ASP A 29 1.22 11.52 1.25
C ASP A 29 0.74 10.08 1.03
N ARG A 30 0.10 9.82 -0.12
CA ARG A 30 -0.39 8.48 -0.49
C ARG A 30 0.76 7.48 -0.64
N VAL A 31 1.88 7.91 -1.23
CA VAL A 31 3.08 7.07 -1.37
C VAL A 31 3.71 6.77 -0.02
N GLU A 32 3.78 7.75 0.88
CA GLU A 32 4.30 7.56 2.24
C GLU A 32 3.46 6.56 3.03
N ILE A 33 2.13 6.74 3.01
CA ILE A 33 1.18 5.83 3.65
C ILE A 33 1.34 4.40 3.11
N PHE A 34 1.32 4.20 1.79
CA PHE A 34 1.50 2.88 1.18
C PHE A 34 2.81 2.20 1.62
N ARG A 35 3.92 2.96 1.66
CA ARG A 35 5.23 2.44 2.10
C ARG A 35 5.29 2.11 3.60
N THR A 36 4.40 2.69 4.41
CA THR A 36 4.42 2.55 5.87
C THR A 36 3.50 1.45 6.38
N ILE A 37 2.39 1.15 5.68
CA ILE A 37 1.39 0.16 6.15
C ILE A 37 1.87 -1.29 6.00
N LEU A 38 2.75 -1.57 5.03
CA LEU A 38 3.25 -2.93 4.78
C LEU A 38 4.17 -3.37 5.94
N ILE A 39 3.90 -4.56 6.49
CA ILE A 39 4.55 -5.10 7.69
C ILE A 39 5.91 -5.71 7.34
N GLY A 40 6.12 -6.11 6.08
CA GLY A 40 7.41 -6.55 5.60
C GLY A 40 7.41 -7.04 4.16
N ASN A 41 8.56 -7.60 3.75
CA ASN A 41 8.73 -8.11 2.38
C ASN A 41 7.77 -9.25 2.01
N SER A 42 7.23 -9.98 2.99
CA SER A 42 6.28 -11.07 2.80
C SER A 42 4.95 -10.60 2.24
N ASP A 43 4.60 -9.33 2.47
CA ASP A 43 3.33 -8.75 2.01
C ASP A 43 3.39 -8.43 0.51
N LEU A 44 4.60 -8.19 -0.03
CA LEU A 44 4.84 -7.93 -1.44
C LEU A 44 5.00 -9.24 -2.22
N THR A 45 3.87 -9.83 -2.60
CA THR A 45 3.83 -11.02 -3.45
C THR A 45 3.77 -10.64 -4.94
N LYS A 46 4.19 -11.56 -5.82
CA LYS A 46 4.06 -11.34 -7.27
C LYS A 46 2.59 -11.17 -7.66
N GLU A 47 1.71 -11.93 -7.02
CA GLU A 47 0.27 -11.93 -7.23
C GLU A 47 -0.32 -10.56 -6.88
N LEU A 48 -0.05 -10.05 -5.67
CA LEU A 48 -0.51 -8.72 -5.24
C LEU A 48 -0.04 -7.61 -6.19
N LEU A 49 1.23 -7.64 -6.59
CA LEU A 49 1.76 -6.61 -7.48
C LEU A 49 1.13 -6.66 -8.88
N ASN A 50 0.83 -7.86 -9.40
CA ASN A 50 0.12 -7.96 -10.68
C ASN A 50 -1.33 -7.49 -10.57
N GLU A 51 -2.03 -7.81 -9.47
CA GLU A 51 -3.38 -7.31 -9.22
C GLU A 51 -3.41 -5.77 -9.18
N ILE A 52 -2.44 -5.15 -8.49
CA ILE A 52 -2.29 -3.69 -8.47
C ILE A 52 -2.07 -3.13 -9.89
N LEU A 53 -1.23 -3.74 -10.72
CA LEU A 53 -1.04 -3.26 -12.09
C LEU A 53 -2.33 -3.33 -12.92
N VAL A 54 -3.13 -4.38 -12.73
CA VAL A 54 -4.43 -4.54 -13.42
C VAL A 54 -5.44 -3.51 -12.93
N ASP A 55 -5.56 -3.31 -11.62
CA ASP A 55 -6.52 -2.35 -11.04
C ASP A 55 -6.25 -0.91 -11.50
N TYR A 56 -4.99 -0.59 -11.81
CA TYR A 56 -4.56 0.72 -12.30
C TYR A 56 -4.43 0.80 -13.83
N ASP A 57 -4.85 -0.23 -14.57
CA ASP A 57 -4.75 -0.31 -16.04
C ASP A 57 -3.33 -0.07 -16.58
N VAL A 58 -2.32 -0.51 -15.82
CA VAL A 58 -0.90 -0.34 -16.16
C VAL A 58 -0.42 -1.56 -16.96
N SER A 59 -0.50 -1.46 -18.29
CA SER A 59 -0.14 -2.56 -19.19
C SER A 59 1.33 -2.54 -19.66
N ASN A 60 2.09 -1.50 -19.32
CA ASN A 60 3.48 -1.30 -19.78
C ASN A 60 4.55 -1.75 -18.78
N LEU A 61 4.15 -2.37 -17.66
CA LEU A 61 5.05 -2.91 -16.64
C LEU A 61 4.82 -4.43 -16.47
N GLU A 62 5.88 -5.16 -16.12
CA GLU A 62 5.84 -6.61 -15.88
C GLU A 62 6.53 -6.95 -14.55
N ILE A 63 5.89 -7.80 -13.73
CA ILE A 63 6.47 -8.28 -12.46
C ILE A 63 7.18 -9.62 -12.66
N ILE A 64 8.51 -9.60 -12.54
CA ILE A 64 9.36 -10.79 -12.65
C ILE A 64 9.76 -11.24 -11.24
N LYS A 65 9.46 -12.50 -10.89
CA LYS A 65 9.95 -13.13 -9.66
C LYS A 65 11.31 -13.75 -9.95
N ILE A 66 12.34 -13.28 -9.25
CA ILE A 66 13.68 -13.87 -9.30
C ILE A 66 13.75 -14.90 -8.19
N GLU A 67 13.79 -16.18 -8.56
CA GLU A 67 14.14 -17.23 -7.62
C GLU A 67 15.66 -17.19 -7.45
N ASN A 68 16.12 -16.76 -6.27
CA ASN A 68 17.54 -16.86 -5.93
C ASN A 68 17.90 -18.34 -5.72
N GLY A 69 18.14 -19.04 -6.83
CA GLY A 69 18.51 -20.44 -6.88
C GLY A 69 20.01 -20.62 -7.07
N LYS A 70 20.70 -20.95 -5.97
CA LYS A 70 22.03 -21.56 -5.85
C LYS A 70 23.23 -20.75 -6.37
N LYS A 71 24.02 -20.22 -5.42
CA LYS A 71 25.48 -20.22 -5.61
C LYS A 71 25.98 -21.65 -5.72
#